data_AF-A0A6L8UY55-F1
#
_entry.id   AF-A0A6L8UY55-F1
#
_cell.length_a   1.000
_cell.length_b   1.000
_cell.length_c   1.000
_cell.angle_alpha   90.00
_cell.angle_beta   90.00
_cell.angle_gamma   90.00
#
_symmetry.space_group_name_H-M   'P 1'
#
loop_
_entity.id
_entity.type
_entity.pdbx_description
1 polymer ?
#
loop_
_entity_poly.entity_id
_entity_poly.type
_entity_poly.pdbx_seq_one_letter_code
_entity_poly.pdbx_strand_id
1 'polypeptide(L)' 'MLIGISILVITILIAWYELPRLWNQGCKKTVWLYVSLMVIGNVLATLKGMGKMLPNPADGITVFMAPLSKLLLQIGLIK' A
#
# COMPACT_ATOMS: atom_id res chain seq x y z
N MET A 1 2.25 -13.84 15.28
CA MET A 1 0.94 -14.35 14.80
C MET A 1 -0.24 -13.63 15.44
N LEU A 2 -0.37 -13.54 16.78
CA LEU A 2 -1.49 -12.84 17.45
C LEU A 2 -1.73 -11.40 16.94
N ILE A 3 -0.66 -10.61 16.80
CA ILE A 3 -0.74 -9.20 16.38
C ILE A 3 -1.33 -9.04 14.97
N GLY A 4 -0.98 -9.93 14.03
CA GLY A 4 -1.52 -9.88 12.66
C GLY A 4 -3.01 -10.19 12.61
N ILE A 5 -3.45 -11.13 13.46
CA ILE A 5 -4.87 -11.50 13.58
C ILE A 5 -5.67 -10.34 14.18
N SER A 6 -5.12 -9.66 15.20
CA SER A 6 -5.75 -8.46 15.79
C SER A 6 -5.94 -7.34 14.76
N ILE A 7 -4.94 -7.10 13.91
CA ILE A 7 -5.03 -6.08 12.85
C ILE A 7 -6.11 -6.47 11.83
N LEU A 8 -6.13 -7.72 11.35
CA LEU A 8 -7.15 -8.22 10.43
C LEU A 8 -8.58 -8.05 10.99
N VAL A 9 -8.79 -8.38 12.26
CA VAL A 9 -10.11 -8.27 12.90
C VAL A 9 -10.55 -6.81 13.00
N ILE A 10 -9.66 -5.90 13.40
CA ILE A 10 -9.95 -4.46 13.47
C ILE A 10 -10.27 -3.93 12.06
N THR A 11 -9.47 -4.29 11.06
CA THR A 11 -9.69 -3.93 9.66
C THR A 11 -11.09 -4.36 9.21
N ILE A 12 -11.48 -5.62 9.43
CA ILE A 12 -12.81 -6.15 9.06
C ILE A 12 -13.94 -5.39 9.75
N LEU A 13 -13.81 -5.09 11.05
CA LEU A 13 -14.82 -4.31 11.79
C LEU A 13 -15.01 -2.91 11.22
N ILE A 14 -13.92 -2.24 10.89
CA ILE A 14 -13.95 -0.90 10.30
C ILE A 14 -14.59 -0.97 8.90
N ALA A 15 -14.24 -1.96 8.05
CA ALA A 15 -14.91 -2.17 6.76
C ALA A 15 -16.41 -2.38 6.92
N TRP A 16 -16.83 -3.21 7.88
CA TRP A 16 -18.23 -3.52 8.09
C TRP A 16 -19.03 -2.28 8.46
N TYR A 17 -18.43 -1.32 9.16
CA TYR A 17 -19.08 -0.06 9.51
C TYR A 17 -19.03 0.98 8.37
N GLU A 18 -17.88 1.12 7.69
CA GLU A 18 -17.70 2.15 6.65
C GLU A 18 -18.32 1.77 5.30
N LEU A 19 -18.28 0.50 4.87
CA LEU A 19 -18.89 0.08 3.59
C LEU A 19 -20.38 0.42 3.49
N PRO A 20 -21.25 0.01 4.43
CA PRO A 20 -22.69 0.31 4.34
C PRO A 20 -22.96 1.80 4.48
N ARG A 21 -22.17 2.52 5.30
CA ARG A 21 -22.27 3.97 5.43
C ARG A 21 -21.95 4.68 4.10
N LEU A 22 -20.87 4.31 3.43
CA LEU A 22 -20.49 4.90 2.13
C LEU A 22 -21.44 4.46 0.99
N TRP A 23 -21.96 3.24 1.04
CA TRP A 23 -22.95 2.75 0.08
C TRP A 23 -24.25 3.54 0.17
N ASN A 24 -24.72 3.83 1.39
CA ASN A 24 -25.90 4.67 1.63
C ASN A 24 -25.70 6.12 1.20
N GLN A 25 -24.48 6.64 1.16
CA GLN A 25 -24.19 7.99 0.66
C GLN A 25 -24.07 8.07 -0.87
N GLY A 26 -24.21 6.97 -1.61
CA GLY A 26 -24.10 6.96 -3.07
C GLY A 26 -22.70 7.28 -3.60
N CYS A 27 -21.71 7.45 -2.72
CA CYS A 27 -20.32 7.80 -3.05
C CYS A 27 -19.53 6.56 -3.50
N LYS A 28 -19.87 6.00 -4.66
CA LYS A 28 -19.22 4.82 -5.25
C LYS A 28 -17.69 5.00 -5.41
N LYS A 29 -17.22 6.21 -5.71
CA LYS A 29 -15.78 6.53 -5.81
C LYS A 29 -15.05 6.38 -4.48
N THR A 30 -15.67 6.81 -3.38
CA THR A 30 -15.06 6.74 -2.05
C THR A 30 -14.99 5.28 -1.56
N VAL A 31 -16.01 4.46 -1.89
CA VAL A 31 -15.98 3.01 -1.60
C VAL A 31 -14.82 2.36 -2.31
N TRP A 32 -14.59 2.72 -3.57
CA TRP A 32 -13.51 2.16 -4.37
C TRP A 32 -12.12 2.57 -3.85
N LEU A 33 -11.96 3.82 -3.41
CA LEU A 33 -10.74 4.27 -2.76
C LEU A 33 -10.51 3.53 -1.43
N TYR A 34 -11.56 3.38 -0.63
CA TYR A 34 -11.49 2.66 0.65
C TYR A 34 -11.05 1.21 0.45
N VAL A 35 -11.72 0.48 -0.44
CA VAL A 35 -11.40 -0.92 -0.74
C VAL A 35 -9.98 -1.08 -1.26
N SER A 36 -9.53 -0.21 -2.17
CA SER A 36 -8.17 -0.28 -2.70
C SER A 36 -7.11 -0.03 -1.62
N LEU A 37 -7.30 0.98 -0.78
CA LEU A 37 -6.41 1.27 0.35
C LEU A 37 -6.39 0.11 1.37
N MET A 38 -7.54 -0.49 1.62
CA MET A 38 -7.68 -1.61 2.54
C MET A 38 -6.95 -2.86 2.05
N VAL A 39 -7.10 -3.21 0.77
CA VAL A 39 -6.40 -4.33 0.14
C VAL A 39 -4.88 -4.11 0.22
N ILE A 40 -4.40 -2.91 -0.12
CA ILE A 40 -2.98 -2.57 -0.06
C ILE A 40 -2.44 -2.70 1.36
N GLY A 41 -3.13 -2.13 2.35
CA GLY A 41 -2.75 -2.20 3.75
C GLY A 41 -2.70 -3.64 4.27
N ASN A 42 -3.66 -4.47 3.89
CA ASN A 42 -3.73 -5.86 4.33
C ASN A 42 -2.65 -6.74 3.69
N VAL A 43 -2.34 -6.52 2.41
CA VAL A 43 -1.23 -7.18 1.71
C VAL A 43 0.10 -6.82 2.36
N LEU A 44 0.34 -5.53 2.65
CA LEU A 44 1.54 -5.06 3.34
C LEU A 44 1.66 -5.62 4.76
N ALA A 45 0.55 -5.62 5.52
CA ALA A 45 0.52 -6.18 6.87
C ALA A 45 0.80 -7.69 6.88
N THR A 46 0.27 -8.42 5.90
CA THR A 46 0.51 -9.87 5.73
C THR A 46 1.96 -10.15 5.33
N LEU A 47 2.52 -9.40 4.39
CA LEU A 47 3.94 -9.49 4.00
C LEU A 47 4.86 -9.28 5.21
N LYS A 48 4.58 -8.25 6.02
CA LYS A 48 5.30 -7.98 7.27
C LYS A 48 5.15 -9.12 8.27
N GLY A 49 3.94 -9.67 8.41
CA GLY A 49 3.65 -10.79 9.31
C GLY A 49 4.31 -12.11 8.91
N MET A 50 4.54 -12.33 7.60
CA MET A 50 5.29 -13.48 7.07
C MET A 50 6.81 -13.33 7.21
N GLY A 51 7.31 -12.24 7.80
CA GLY A 51 8.74 -11.95 7.91
C GLY A 51 9.42 -11.64 6.57
N LYS A 52 8.64 -11.48 5.49
CA LYS A 52 9.17 -10.96 4.23
C LYS A 52 9.42 -9.47 4.42
N MET A 53 10.61 -9.04 3.99
CA MET A 53 11.01 -7.63 4.01
C MET A 53 9.94 -6.83 3.25
N LEU A 54 9.30 -5.89 3.95
CA LEU A 54 8.37 -4.97 3.31
C LEU A 54 9.17 -4.25 2.22
N PRO A 55 8.76 -4.29 0.94
CA PRO A 55 9.50 -3.59 -0.10
C PRO A 55 9.57 -2.12 0.33
N ASN A 56 10.78 -1.66 0.64
CA ASN A 56 10.99 -0.32 1.14
C ASN A 56 10.62 0.63 0.00
N PRO A 57 9.77 1.64 0.21
CA PRO A 57 9.47 2.62 -0.84
C PRO A 57 10.74 3.26 -1.40
N ALA A 58 11.81 3.38 -0.59
CA ALA A 58 13.11 3.84 -1.07
C ALA A 58 13.74 2.90 -2.12
N ASP A 59 13.60 1.58 -2.01
CA ASP A 59 14.08 0.64 -3.03
C ASP A 59 13.27 0.78 -4.33
N GLY A 60 11.95 0.96 -4.24
CA GLY A 60 11.11 1.21 -5.40
C GLY A 60 11.46 2.52 -6.11
N ILE A 61 11.72 3.58 -5.34
CA ILE A 61 12.20 4.86 -5.86
C ILE A 61 13.58 4.68 -6.52
N THR A 62 14.46 3.88 -5.93
CA THR A 62 15.80 3.62 -6.48
C THR A 62 15.73 2.87 -7.81
N VAL A 63 14.81 1.90 -7.96
CA VAL A 63 14.57 1.20 -9.24
C VAL A 63 14.05 2.17 -10.31
N PHE A 64 13.20 3.12 -9.93
CA PHE A 64 12.66 4.13 -10.83
C PHE A 64 13.68 5.22 -11.19
N MET A 65 14.54 5.60 -10.24
CA MET A 65 15.61 6.58 -10.44
C MET A 65 16.82 5.96 -11.16
N ALA A 66 17.07 4.65 -11.07
CA ALA A 66 18.20 3.99 -11.74
C ALA A 66 18.30 4.25 -13.26
N PRO A 67 17.23 4.13 -14.08
CA PRO A 67 17.32 4.48 -15.49
C PRO A 67 17.56 5.98 -15.72
N LEU A 68 17.01 6.83 -14.84
CA LEU A 68 17.13 8.29 -14.92
C LEU A 68 18.55 8.76 -14.56
N SER A 69 19.13 8.17 -13.51
CA SER A 69 20.54 8.32 -13.15
C SER A 69 21.45 7.81 -14.26
N LYS A 70 21.17 6.66 -14.89
CA LYS A 70 21.95 6.17 -16.03
C LYS A 70 21.93 7.15 -17.21
N LEU A 71 20.78 7.75 -17.53
CA LEU A 71 20.66 8.74 -18.59
C LEU A 71 21.45 10.02 -18.27
N LEU A 72 21.37 10.49 -17.02
CA LEU A 72 22.12 11.66 -16.56
C LEU A 72 23.65 11.42 -16.53
N LEU A 73 24.07 10.19 -16.20
CA LEU A 73 25.46 9.75 -16.26
C LEU A 73 25.95 9.64 -17.72
N GLN A 74 25.09 9.16 -18.63
CA GLN A 74 25.39 9.09 -20.06
C GLN A 74 25.55 10.47 -20.74
N ILE A 75 24.82 11.47 -20.23
CA ILE A 75 24.87 12.87 -20.71
C ILE A 75 26.01 13.67 -20.04
N GLY A 76 26.71 13.09 -19.06
CA GLY A 76 27.86 13.71 -18.38
C GLY A 76 27.49 14.84 -17.43
N LEU A 77 26.23 14.90 -16.99
CA LEU A 77 25.70 15.98 -16.15
C LEU A 77 26.03 15.76 -14.65
N ILE A 78 26.36 14.53 -14.26
CA ILE A 78 26.70 14.15 -12.88
C ILE A 78 27.89 13.18 -12.94
N LYS A 79 28.86 13.36 -12.04
CA LYS A 79 30.11 12.59 -11.96
C LYS A 79 30.03 11.45 -10.96
#